data_AF-A0A950IKH6-F1
#
_entry.id   AF-A0A950IKH6-F1
#
_cell.length_a   1.000
_cell.length_b   1.000
_cell.length_c   1.000
_cell.angle_alpha   90.00
_cell.angle_beta   90.00
_cell.angle_gamma   90.00
#
_symmetry.space_group_name_H-M   'P 1'
#
loop_
_entity.id
_entity.type
_entity.pdbx_description
1 polymer ?
#
loop_
_entity_poly.entity_id
_entity_poly.type
_entity_poly.pdbx_seq_one_letter_code
_entity_poly.pdbx_strand_id
1 'polypeptide(L)'
;MSGRRAGQRFDAEHGVTTEAVVFLGELDPDAIGPSLEHATHYEPTPVKEAQALLDALPLAPAAATFVDVGAGMGRVVLLAARRPFRAVIGIEISPALVEI
;
A
#
# COMPACT_ATOMS: atom_id res chain seq x y z
N MET A 1 -9.31 12.49 -12.66
CA MET A 1 -8.19 13.45 -12.56
C MET A 1 -7.91 14.01 -11.15
N SER A 2 -8.50 13.47 -10.07
CA SER A 2 -8.34 14.01 -8.69
C SER A 2 -7.36 13.20 -7.81
N GLY A 3 -7.27 11.88 -8.03
CA GLY A 3 -6.53 10.93 -7.17
C GLY A 3 -5.03 11.20 -7.06
N ARG A 4 -4.32 11.34 -8.19
CA ARG A 4 -2.85 11.55 -8.21
C ARG A 4 -2.41 12.76 -7.37
N ARG A 5 -3.11 13.89 -7.45
CA ARG A 5 -2.81 15.07 -6.63
C ARG A 5 -3.06 14.84 -5.14
N ALA A 6 -4.01 13.97 -4.77
CA ALA A 6 -4.26 13.62 -3.38
C ALA A 6 -3.17 12.68 -2.85
N GLY A 7 -2.71 11.72 -3.65
CA GLY A 7 -1.58 10.86 -3.31
C GLY A 7 -0.27 11.63 -3.13
N GLN A 8 0.06 12.54 -4.05
CA GLN A 8 1.24 13.41 -3.90
C GLN A 8 1.20 14.27 -2.63
N ARG A 9 0.01 14.76 -2.23
CA ARG A 9 -0.14 15.49 -0.97
C ARG A 9 0.03 14.61 0.25
N PHE A 10 -0.52 13.39 0.23
CA PHE A 10 -0.33 12.41 1.30
C PHE A 10 1.15 12.09 1.50
N ASP A 11 1.86 11.82 0.40
CA ASP A 11 3.30 11.58 0.41
C ASP A 11 4.08 12.74 1.02
N ALA A 12 3.80 13.97 0.57
CA ALA A 12 4.45 15.17 1.08
C ALA A 12 4.13 15.44 2.57
N GLU A 13 2.89 15.21 3.02
CA GLU A 13 2.47 15.40 4.42
C GLU A 13 3.17 14.42 5.36
N HIS A 14 3.49 13.21 4.88
CA HIS A 14 4.03 12.14 5.71
C HIS A 14 5.51 11.83 5.47
N GLY A 15 6.15 12.52 4.51
CA GLY A 15 7.55 12.27 4.17
C GLY A 15 7.80 10.86 3.64
N VAL A 16 6.83 10.31 2.90
CA VAL A 16 6.89 8.97 2.32
C VAL A 16 6.79 9.06 0.80
N THR A 17 7.21 8.01 0.10
CA THR A 17 7.06 7.91 -1.35
C THR A 17 6.17 6.72 -1.68
N THR A 18 4.91 6.97 -1.99
CA THR A 18 3.96 5.91 -2.35
C THR A 18 3.15 6.25 -3.62
N GLU A 19 3.33 7.45 -4.20
CA GLU A 19 2.70 7.88 -5.45
C GLU A 19 3.67 7.69 -6.61
N ALA A 20 3.85 6.44 -7.01
CA ALA A 20 4.60 6.05 -8.20
C ALA A 20 3.83 4.99 -8.98
N VAL A 21 4.03 4.93 -10.29
CA VAL A 21 3.66 3.74 -11.07
C VAL A 21 4.98 3.04 -11.38
N VAL A 22 5.15 1.81 -10.91
CA VAL A 22 6.35 1.00 -11.17
C VAL A 22 5.93 -0.16 -12.04
N PHE A 23 6.40 -0.18 -13.28
CA PHE A 23 6.07 -1.27 -14.20
C PHE A 23 6.76 -2.56 -13.76
N LEU A 24 6.12 -3.70 -14.03
CA LEU A 24 6.66 -5.00 -13.64
C LEU A 24 8.07 -5.26 -14.20
N GLY A 25 8.36 -4.76 -15.40
CA GLY A 25 9.68 -4.87 -16.02
C GLY A 25 10.78 -4.02 -15.36
N GLU A 26 10.43 -3.13 -14.44
CA GLU A 26 11.39 -2.35 -13.63
C GLU A 26 11.76 -3.06 -12.32
N LEU A 27 11.07 -4.15 -11.98
CA LEU A 27 11.34 -4.95 -10.78
C LEU A 27 12.32 -6.08 -11.09
N ASP A 28 13.07 -6.50 -10.08
CA ASP A 28 14.00 -7.64 -10.18
C ASP A 28 13.21 -8.96 -10.21
N PRO A 29 13.18 -9.69 -11.34
CA PRO A 29 12.45 -10.94 -11.46
C PRO A 29 13.05 -12.06 -10.60
N ASP A 30 14.36 -12.04 -10.34
CA ASP A 30 15.03 -13.06 -9.52
C ASP A 30 14.72 -12.85 -8.04
N ALA A 31 14.60 -11.58 -7.61
CA ALA A 31 14.19 -11.24 -6.24
C ALA A 31 12.72 -11.61 -5.96
N ILE A 32 11.83 -11.47 -6.94
CA ILE A 32 10.42 -11.88 -6.84
C ILE A 32 10.27 -13.40 -6.95
N GLY A 33 11.09 -14.04 -7.78
CA GLY A 33 11.10 -15.48 -7.97
C GLY A 33 9.85 -16.01 -8.68
N PRO A 34 9.41 -17.26 -8.39
CA PRO A 34 8.32 -17.91 -9.12
C PRO A 34 7.00 -17.14 -9.11
N SER A 35 6.75 -16.33 -8.07
CA SER A 35 5.53 -15.51 -7.95
C SER A 35 5.42 -14.41 -9.01
N LEU A 36 6.47 -14.16 -9.80
CA LEU A 36 6.46 -13.20 -10.90
C LEU A 36 5.35 -13.50 -11.93
N GLU A 37 4.99 -14.78 -12.13
CA GLU A 37 3.92 -15.17 -13.05
C GLU A 37 2.53 -14.62 -12.66
N HIS A 38 2.37 -14.21 -11.40
CA HIS A 38 1.16 -13.65 -10.84
C HIS A 38 1.27 -12.16 -10.51
N ALA A 39 2.46 -11.57 -10.70
CA ALA A 39 2.72 -10.18 -10.36
C ALA A 39 2.17 -9.22 -11.42
N THR A 40 1.78 -8.02 -10.98
CA THR A 40 1.40 -6.90 -11.86
C THR A 40 2.27 -5.69 -11.57
N HIS A 41 2.15 -4.64 -12.38
CA HIS A 41 2.76 -3.35 -12.04
C HIS A 41 2.20 -2.81 -10.72
N TYR A 42 3.01 -2.03 -10.01
CA TYR A 42 2.55 -1.26 -8.86
C TYR A 42 1.79 -0.03 -9.35
N GLU A 43 0.56 0.13 -8.87
CA GLU A 43 -0.21 1.36 -8.94
C GLU A 43 -0.82 1.62 -7.55
N PRO A 44 -0.70 2.83 -7.00
CA PRO A 44 -1.17 3.08 -5.65
C PRO A 44 -2.69 3.13 -5.57
N THR A 45 -3.22 2.60 -4.47
CA THR A 45 -4.61 2.80 -4.11
C THR A 45 -4.91 4.29 -3.88
N PRO A 46 -5.98 4.83 -4.50
CA PRO A 46 -6.42 6.19 -4.23
C PRO A 46 -6.71 6.45 -2.74
N VAL A 47 -6.12 7.51 -2.20
CA VAL A 47 -6.15 7.82 -0.75
C VAL A 47 -7.57 7.93 -0.20
N LYS A 48 -8.48 8.60 -0.91
CA LYS A 48 -9.84 8.88 -0.41
C LYS A 48 -10.68 7.61 -0.35
N GLU A 49 -10.54 6.78 -1.36
CA GLU A 49 -11.24 5.52 -1.52
C GLU A 49 -10.76 4.52 -0.45
N ALA A 50 -9.45 4.43 -0.22
CA ALA A 50 -8.89 3.64 0.87
C ALA A 50 -9.36 4.11 2.26
N GLN A 51 -9.38 5.42 2.50
CA GLN A 51 -9.91 5.98 3.75
C GLN A 51 -11.38 5.64 3.95
N ALA A 52 -12.20 5.85 2.91
CA ALA A 52 -13.64 5.55 2.96
C ALA A 52 -13.90 4.07 3.25
N LEU A 53 -13.11 3.17 2.66
CA LEU A 53 -13.20 1.73 2.95
C LEU A 53 -12.84 1.42 4.41
N LEU A 54 -11.72 1.95 4.91
CA LEU A 54 -11.27 1.73 6.29
C LEU A 54 -12.28 2.28 7.32
N ASP A 55 -12.91 3.41 7.03
CA ASP A 55 -13.89 4.05 7.91
C ASP A 55 -15.25 3.33 7.90
N ALA A 56 -15.55 2.56 6.85
CA ALA A 56 -16.78 1.78 6.71
C ALA A 56 -16.69 0.37 7.33
N LEU A 57 -15.53 -0.04 7.87
CA LEU A 57 -15.36 -1.39 8.42
C LEU A 57 -16.29 -1.62 9.63
N PRO A 58 -17.14 -2.66 9.60
CA PRO A 58 -18.11 -2.91 10.67
C PRO A 58 -17.47 -3.69 11.84
N LEU A 59 -16.29 -3.27 12.30
CA LEU A 59 -15.54 -3.92 13.36
C LEU A 59 -14.85 -2.89 14.26
N ALA A 60 -14.51 -3.30 15.49
CA ALA A 60 -13.70 -2.49 16.39
C ALA A 60 -12.20 -2.69 16.07
N PRO A 61 -11.48 -1.69 15.53
CA PRO A 61 -10.09 -1.88 15.08
C PRO A 61 -9.17 -2.36 16.20
N ALA A 62 -9.37 -1.89 17.44
CA ALA A 62 -8.57 -2.28 18.60
C ALA A 62 -8.58 -3.78 18.93
N ALA A 63 -9.60 -4.51 18.46
CA ALA A 63 -9.70 -5.96 18.61
C ALA A 63 -9.18 -6.73 17.38
N ALA A 64 -8.74 -6.04 16.33
CA ALA A 64 -8.41 -6.63 15.03
C ALA A 64 -6.97 -6.33 14.59
N THR A 65 -6.43 -7.22 13.76
CA THR A 65 -5.19 -6.99 13.01
C THR A 65 -5.55 -6.73 11.55
N PHE A 66 -5.03 -5.64 10.99
CA PHE A 66 -5.15 -5.36 9.57
C PHE A 66 -3.99 -6.02 8.81
N VAL A 67 -4.30 -6.75 7.75
CA VAL A 67 -3.31 -7.39 6.87
C VAL A 67 -3.57 -6.94 5.44
N ASP A 68 -2.55 -6.37 4.80
CA ASP A 68 -2.56 -5.93 3.41
C ASP A 68 -1.67 -6.87 2.57
N VAL A 69 -2.26 -7.57 1.61
CA VAL A 69 -1.56 -8.55 0.76
C VAL A 69 -1.36 -7.93 -0.61
N GLY A 70 -0.09 -7.74 -1.02
CA GLY A 70 0.26 -6.88 -2.15
C GLY A 70 0.34 -5.42 -1.72
N ALA A 71 0.95 -5.17 -0.56
CA ALA A 71 1.02 -3.85 0.05
C ALA A 71 1.81 -2.83 -0.80
N GLY A 72 2.64 -3.31 -1.73
CA GLY A 72 3.52 -2.47 -2.57
C GLY A 72 4.34 -1.53 -1.71
N MET A 73 4.33 -0.23 -2.07
CA MET A 73 5.02 0.82 -1.30
C MET A 73 4.30 1.19 0.02
N GLY A 74 3.21 0.52 0.38
CA GLY A 74 2.64 0.60 1.73
C GLY A 74 1.61 1.71 1.98
N ARG A 75 1.04 2.33 0.94
CA ARG A 75 0.05 3.42 1.14
C ARG A 75 -1.13 3.02 2.03
N VAL A 76 -1.73 1.86 1.77
CA VAL A 76 -2.89 1.39 2.54
C VAL A 76 -2.47 0.99 3.94
N VAL A 77 -1.29 0.37 4.10
CA VAL A 77 -0.66 0.10 5.42
C VAL A 77 -0.52 1.38 6.24
N LEU A 78 0.04 2.45 5.67
CA LEU A 78 0.22 3.73 6.35
C LEU A 78 -1.13 4.38 6.72
N LEU A 79 -2.13 4.27 5.85
CA LEU A 79 -3.49 4.74 6.14
C LEU A 79 -4.16 3.92 7.26
N ALA A 80 -3.99 2.59 7.25
CA ALA A 80 -4.52 1.70 8.28
C ALA A 80 -3.84 1.94 9.63
N ALA A 81 -2.53 2.19 9.66
CA ALA A 81 -1.76 2.49 10.88
C ALA A 81 -2.25 3.74 11.64
N ARG A 82 -3.06 4.59 11.00
CA ARG A 82 -3.70 5.74 11.64
C ARG A 82 -4.99 5.39 12.39
N ARG A 83 -5.48 4.16 12.29
CA ARG A 83 -6.59 3.62 13.09
C ARG A 83 -6.04 2.77 14.24
N PRO A 84 -6.80 2.57 15.32
CA PRO A 84 -6.30 1.85 16.49
C PRO A 84 -6.32 0.33 16.27
N PHE A 85 -5.83 -0.18 15.14
CA PHE A 85 -5.67 -1.62 14.95
C PHE A 85 -4.66 -2.19 15.96
N ARG A 86 -4.88 -3.41 16.45
CA ARG A 86 -3.93 -4.11 17.33
C ARG A 86 -2.57 -4.28 16.66
N ALA A 87 -2.58 -4.51 15.35
CA ALA A 87 -1.40 -4.53 14.49
C ALA A 87 -1.80 -4.22 13.05
N VAL A 88 -0.86 -3.70 12.27
CA VAL A 88 -1.01 -3.48 10.82
C VAL A 88 0.18 -4.15 10.14
N ILE A 89 -0.09 -5.05 9.20
CA ILE A 89 0.92 -5.89 8.54
C ILE A 89 0.76 -5.70 7.03
N GLY A 90 1.85 -5.30 6.37
CA GLY A 90 1.96 -5.32 4.91
C GLY A 90 2.75 -6.53 4.44
N ILE A 91 2.28 -7.20 3.39
CA ILE A 91 2.97 -8.30 2.72
C ILE A 91 3.22 -7.88 1.28
N GLU A 92 4.48 -7.91 0.85
CA GLU A 92 4.89 -7.57 -0.50
C GLU A 92 5.96 -8.55 -0.97
N ILE A 93 5.88 -8.99 -2.23
CA ILE A 93 6.79 -9.97 -2.82
C ILE A 93 8.03 -9.30 -3.42
N SER A 94 7.92 -8.03 -3.82
CA SER A 94 9.01 -7.24 -4.39
C SER A 94 9.77 -6.49 -3.28
N PRO A 95 11.01 -6.87 -2.94
CA PRO A 95 11.80 -6.15 -1.94
C PRO A 95 12.02 -4.68 -2.34
N ALA A 96 12.16 -4.41 -3.63
CA ALA A 96 12.34 -3.07 -4.17
C ALA A 96 11.16 -2.13 -3.88
N LEU A 97 9.93 -2.64 -3.69
CA LEU A 97 8.78 -1.81 -3.32
C LEU A 97 8.72 -1.52 -1.81
N VAL A 98 9.36 -2.35 -0.98
CA VAL A 98 9.37 -2.21 0.49
C VAL A 98 10.43 -1.21 0.97
N GLU A 99 11.53 -1.06 0.23
CA GLU A 99 12.74 -0.35 0.68
C GLU A 99 12.82 1.16 0.31
N ILE A 100 11.71 1.80 -0.09
CA ILE A 100 11.72 3.18 -0.66
C ILE A 100 11.27 4.27 0.32
#